data_AF-A0A2W0BDY4-F1
#
_entry.id   AF-A0A2W0BDY4-F1
#
_cell.length_a   1.000
_cell.length_b   1.000
_cell.length_c   1.000
_cell.angle_alpha   90.00
_cell.angle_beta   90.00
_cell.angle_gamma   90.00
#
_symmetry.space_group_name_H-M   'P 1'
#
loop_
_entity.id
_entity.type
_entity.pdbx_description
1 polymer ?
#
loop_
_entity_poly.entity_id
_entity_poly.type
_entity_poly.pdbx_seq_one_letter_code
_entity_poly.pdbx_strand_id
1 'polypeptide(L)'
;MVIVGSPNVNPGYKLVNNMQYPQIASDYERTFRVLRSLPCDIFLGAHGSYYGMEAKFAKMKAGDRNAFVDPDGYKNYVSDRGQAFRAELQKQLQAANRKP
;
A
#
# COMPACT_ATOMS: atom_id res chain seq x y z
N MET A 1 13.54 -7.44 -6.16
CA MET A 1 13.34 -6.71 -4.88
C MET A 1 12.47 -5.50 -5.13
N VAL A 2 11.51 -5.22 -4.24
CA VAL A 2 10.68 -4.00 -4.30
C VAL A 2 10.72 -3.30 -2.94
N ILE A 3 11.01 -1.99 -2.95
CA ILE A 3 10.91 -1.12 -1.77
C ILE A 3 9.65 -0.26 -1.95
N VAL A 4 8.57 -0.62 -1.28
CA VAL A 4 7.32 0.13 -1.37
C VAL A 4 7.44 1.46 -0.63
N GLY A 5 7.13 2.58 -1.30
CA GLY A 5 7.11 3.92 -0.69
C GLY A 5 6.05 4.05 0.41
N SER A 6 4.92 4.68 0.13
CA SER A 6 3.76 4.65 1.03
C SER A 6 2.48 4.86 0.22
N PRO A 7 1.81 3.78 -0.25
CA PRO A 7 0.55 3.88 -0.96
C PRO A 7 -0.65 3.98 0.01
N ASN A 8 -0.46 4.58 1.19
CA ASN A 8 -1.49 4.65 2.23
C ASN A 8 -2.36 5.89 2.08
N VAL A 9 -3.67 5.71 2.18
CA VAL A 9 -4.61 6.82 2.34
C VAL A 9 -4.55 7.29 3.80
N ASN A 10 -3.95 8.45 4.03
CA ASN A 10 -3.82 9.01 5.37
C ASN A 10 -5.12 9.67 5.83
N PRO A 11 -5.39 9.71 7.16
CA PRO A 11 -6.51 10.46 7.71
C PRO A 11 -6.56 11.90 7.19
N GLY A 12 -7.74 12.33 6.75
CA GLY A 12 -7.96 13.68 6.20
C GLY A 12 -7.67 13.85 4.72
N TYR A 13 -7.14 12.83 4.02
CA TYR A 13 -6.99 12.90 2.56
C TYR A 13 -8.35 12.99 1.88
N LYS A 14 -8.51 14.00 1.02
CA LYS A 14 -9.68 14.16 0.16
C LYS A 14 -9.41 13.40 -1.14
N LEU A 15 -10.08 12.28 -1.35
CA LEU A 15 -10.03 11.48 -2.57
C LEU A 15 -11.07 11.92 -3.59
N VAL A 16 -12.15 12.56 -3.14
CA VAL A 16 -13.24 13.10 -3.97
C VAL A 16 -13.23 14.63 -3.89
N ASN A 17 -13.38 15.30 -5.04
CA ASN A 17 -13.46 16.76 -5.16
C ASN A 17 -12.29 17.52 -4.49
N ASN A 18 -11.09 16.95 -4.60
CA ASN A 18 -9.89 17.60 -4.07
C ASN A 18 -9.42 18.71 -5.02
N MET A 19 -9.73 19.96 -4.69
CA MET A 19 -9.36 21.13 -5.52
C MET A 19 -7.84 21.31 -5.67
N GLN A 20 -7.06 20.90 -4.67
CA GLN A 20 -5.60 21.06 -4.69
C GLN A 20 -4.90 19.91 -5.43
N TYR A 21 -5.52 18.73 -5.44
CA TYR A 21 -4.99 17.55 -6.14
C TYR A 21 -6.12 16.73 -6.80
N PRO A 22 -6.69 17.22 -7.92
CA PRO A 22 -7.88 16.61 -8.53
C PRO A 22 -7.70 15.16 -8.98
N GLN A 23 -6.49 14.77 -9.34
CA GLN A 23 -6.13 13.45 -9.87
C GLN A 23 -5.72 12.43 -8.79
N ILE A 24 -5.79 12.79 -7.51
CA ILE A 24 -5.34 11.93 -6.41
C ILE A 24 -5.89 10.50 -6.48
N ALA A 25 -7.18 10.31 -6.78
CA ALA A 25 -7.78 8.98 -6.85
C ALA A 25 -7.26 8.15 -8.03
N SER A 26 -7.12 8.74 -9.21
CA SER A 26 -6.59 8.03 -10.39
C SER A 26 -5.10 7.70 -10.23
N ASP A 27 -4.35 8.53 -9.52
CA ASP A 27 -2.95 8.25 -9.19
C ASP A 27 -2.81 7.11 -8.16
N TYR A 28 -3.72 7.00 -7.18
CA TYR A 28 -3.79 5.81 -6.32
C TYR A 28 -4.13 4.54 -7.13
N GLU A 29 -5.11 4.60 -8.04
CA GLU A 29 -5.45 3.47 -8.90
C GLU A 29 -4.26 3.03 -9.77
N ARG A 30 -3.58 3.99 -10.38
CA ARG A 30 -2.34 3.74 -11.13
C ARG A 30 -1.28 3.11 -10.23
N THR A 31 -1.09 3.62 -9.02
CA THR A 31 -0.13 3.09 -8.05
C THR A 31 -0.38 1.61 -7.80
N PHE A 32 -1.60 1.21 -7.45
CA PHE A 32 -1.90 -0.19 -7.18
C PHE A 32 -1.87 -1.08 -8.44
N ARG A 33 -2.16 -0.53 -9.62
CA ARG A 33 -1.96 -1.26 -10.88
C ARG A 33 -0.47 -1.55 -11.13
N VAL A 34 0.39 -0.56 -10.96
CA VAL A 34 1.85 -0.72 -11.10
C VAL A 34 2.38 -1.69 -10.05
N LEU A 35 2.04 -1.51 -8.77
CA LEU A 35 2.51 -2.39 -7.71
C LEU A 35 2.13 -3.86 -7.97
N ARG A 36 0.89 -4.12 -8.41
CA ARG A 36 0.47 -5.49 -8.76
C ARG A 36 1.24 -6.10 -9.94
N SER A 37 1.81 -5.30 -10.84
CA SER A 37 2.55 -5.81 -12.00
C SER A 37 4.03 -6.04 -11.74
N LEU A 38 4.59 -5.57 -10.63
CA LEU A 38 6.01 -5.72 -10.34
C LEU A 38 6.35 -7.14 -9.88
N PRO A 39 7.39 -7.79 -10.44
CA PRO A 39 7.94 -9.01 -9.87
C PRO A 39 8.66 -8.68 -8.55
N CYS A 40 8.25 -9.32 -7.46
CA CYS A 40 8.80 -9.08 -6.13
C CYS A 40 9.14 -10.38 -5.43
N ASP A 41 10.44 -10.68 -5.31
CA ASP A 41 10.92 -11.79 -4.48
C ASP A 41 11.28 -11.31 -3.07
N ILE A 42 11.93 -10.15 -2.97
CA ILE A 42 12.34 -9.53 -1.69
C ILE A 42 11.43 -8.32 -1.43
N PHE A 43 10.64 -8.41 -0.37
CA PHE A 43 9.68 -7.40 0.03
C PHE A 43 10.23 -6.48 1.11
N LEU A 44 10.32 -5.18 0.80
CA LEU A 44 10.70 -4.09 1.69
C LEU A 44 9.72 -2.91 1.57
N GLY A 45 9.87 -1.93 2.45
CA GLY A 45 9.12 -0.68 2.36
C GLY A 45 9.72 0.45 3.18
N ALA A 46 9.19 1.65 3.00
CA ALA A 46 9.64 2.85 3.70
C ALA A 46 9.48 2.75 5.23
N HIS A 47 8.56 1.91 5.69
CA HIS A 47 8.36 1.61 7.11
C HIS A 47 8.52 0.11 7.37
N GLY A 48 9.26 -0.25 8.43
CA GLY A 48 9.54 -1.64 8.78
C GLY A 48 8.29 -2.49 9.04
N SER A 49 7.21 -1.86 9.50
CA SER A 49 5.91 -2.50 9.73
C SER A 49 5.25 -3.02 8.45
N TYR A 50 5.60 -2.50 7.27
CA TYR A 50 4.99 -2.93 6.02
C TYR A 50 5.33 -4.38 5.68
N TYR A 51 6.53 -4.82 6.05
CA TYR A 51 7.08 -6.11 5.66
C TYR A 51 7.52 -6.96 6.86
N GLY A 52 7.17 -6.58 8.09
CA GLY A 52 7.53 -7.33 9.29
C GLY A 52 9.03 -7.34 9.59
N MET A 53 9.68 -6.19 9.44
CA MET A 53 11.13 -6.02 9.56
C MET A 53 11.74 -6.69 10.78
N GLU A 54 11.17 -6.51 11.96
CA GLU A 54 11.75 -7.02 13.21
C GLU A 54 11.83 -8.55 13.23
N ALA A 55 10.74 -9.22 12.84
CA ALA A 55 10.68 -10.68 12.78
C ALA A 55 11.65 -11.23 11.71
N LYS A 56 11.74 -10.58 10.55
CA LYS A 56 12.67 -10.97 9.48
C LYS A 56 14.12 -10.74 9.88
N PHE A 57 14.41 -9.62 10.55
CA PHE A 57 15.74 -9.31 11.06
C PHE A 57 16.19 -10.32 12.12
N ALA A 58 15.29 -10.77 13.00
CA ALA A 58 15.58 -11.82 13.97
C ALA A 58 15.96 -13.14 13.29
N LYS A 59 15.19 -13.59 12.28
CA LYS A 59 15.50 -14.79 11.48
C LYS A 59 16.85 -14.66 10.77
N MET A 60 17.14 -13.51 10.17
CA MET A 60 18.41 -13.24 9.52
C MET A 60 19.60 -13.37 10.49
N LYS A 61 19.49 -12.79 11.69
CA LYS A 61 20.52 -12.94 12.73
C LYS A 61 20.69 -14.38 13.20
N ALA A 62 19.65 -15.20 13.13
CA ALA A 62 19.71 -16.64 13.42
C ALA A 62 20.30 -17.47 12.25
N GLY A 63 20.70 -16.84 11.15
CA GLY A 63 21.37 -17.48 10.02
C GLY A 63 20.48 -17.74 8.80
N ASP A 64 19.20 -17.37 8.84
CA ASP A 64 18.31 -17.49 7.68
C ASP A 64 18.66 -16.44 6.62
N ARG A 65 19.38 -16.89 5.57
CA ARG A 65 19.79 -16.05 4.43
C ARG A 65 18.61 -15.60 3.56
N ASN A 66 17.44 -16.23 3.70
CA ASN A 66 16.24 -15.96 2.92
C ASN A 66 15.16 -15.23 3.73
N ALA A 67 15.48 -14.73 4.93
CA ALA A 67 14.51 -14.13 5.84
C ALA A 67 13.68 -12.98 5.23
N PHE A 68 14.17 -12.32 4.18
CA PHE A 68 13.49 -11.23 3.48
C PHE A 68 12.87 -11.62 2.13
N VAL A 69 13.08 -12.86 1.68
CA VAL A 69 12.37 -13.40 0.51
C VAL A 69 10.94 -13.66 0.93
N ASP A 70 10.02 -12.86 0.42
CA ASP A 70 8.62 -12.83 0.84
C ASP A 70 7.70 -12.30 -0.27
N PRO A 71 7.59 -13.03 -1.40
CA PRO A 71 6.71 -12.65 -2.51
C PRO A 71 5.24 -12.58 -2.10
N ASP A 72 4.82 -13.43 -1.17
CA ASP A 72 3.42 -13.49 -0.74
C ASP A 72 3.09 -12.37 0.25
N GLY A 73 4.01 -12.00 1.15
CA GLY A 73 3.86 -10.81 1.99
C GLY A 73 3.73 -9.54 1.17
N TYR A 74 4.48 -9.41 0.06
CA TYR A 74 4.31 -8.30 -0.87
C TYR A 74 2.90 -8.26 -1.48
N LYS A 75 2.43 -9.38 -2.05
CA LYS A 75 1.09 -9.48 -2.66
C LYS A 75 -0.01 -9.17 -1.65
N ASN A 76 0.11 -9.69 -0.44
CA ASN A 76 -0.83 -9.47 0.65
C ASN A 76 -0.87 -7.99 1.04
N TYR A 77 0.29 -7.36 1.24
CA TYR A 77 0.38 -5.92 1.55
C TYR A 77 -0.24 -5.06 0.45
N VAL A 78 0.10 -5.29 -0.83
CA VAL A 78 -0.44 -4.51 -1.96
C VAL A 78 -1.95 -4.71 -2.09
N SER A 79 -2.46 -5.92 -1.87
CA SER A 79 -3.90 -6.22 -1.88
C SER A 79 -4.62 -5.47 -0.76
N ASP A 80 -4.14 -5.60 0.48
CA ASP A 80 -4.71 -4.98 1.67
C ASP A 80 -4.75 -3.45 1.55
N ARG A 81 -3.62 -2.82 1.21
CA ARG A 81 -3.57 -1.36 1.01
C ARG A 81 -4.47 -0.90 -0.13
N GLY A 82 -4.57 -1.70 -1.20
CA GLY A 82 -5.48 -1.43 -2.31
C GLY A 82 -6.95 -1.52 -1.93
N GLN A 83 -7.31 -2.44 -1.02
CA GLN A 83 -8.67 -2.54 -0.47
C GLN A 83 -8.97 -1.35 0.44
N ALA A 84 -8.04 -0.97 1.32
CA ALA A 84 -8.18 0.19 2.19
C ALA A 84 -8.43 1.48 1.40
N PHE A 85 -7.68 1.70 0.30
CA PHE A 85 -7.92 2.81 -0.62
C PHE A 85 -9.34 2.79 -1.21
N ARG A 86 -9.77 1.65 -1.76
CA ARG A 86 -11.11 1.54 -2.36
C ARG A 86 -12.22 1.75 -1.35
N ALA A 87 -12.06 1.26 -0.12
CA ALA A 87 -13.03 1.44 0.95
C ALA A 87 -13.20 2.92 1.31
N GLU A 88 -12.09 3.66 1.48
CA GLU A 88 -12.15 5.09 1.78
C GLU A 88 -12.69 5.91 0.60
N LEU A 89 -12.29 5.59 -0.64
CA LEU A 89 -12.85 6.23 -1.83
C LEU A 89 -14.37 6.06 -1.90
N GLN A 90 -14.87 4.84 -1.70
CA GLN A 90 -16.30 4.53 -1.74
C GLN A 90 -17.06 5.28 -0.64
N LYS A 91 -16.52 5.33 0.57
CA LYS A 91 -17.08 6.10 1.68
C LYS A 91 -17.20 7.59 1.35
N GLN A 92 -16.17 8.18 0.74
CA GLN A 92 -16.20 9.59 0.34
C GLN A 92 -17.18 9.87 -0.81
N LEU A 93 -17.28 8.96 -1.80
CA LEU A 93 -18.26 9.06 -2.88
C LEU A 93 -19.70 9.03 -2.33
N GLN A 94 -20.00 8.13 -1.40
CA GLN A 94 -21.30 8.06 -0.74
C GLN A 94 -21.61 9.33 0.06
N ALA A 95 -20.62 9.87 0.78
CA ALA A 95 -20.78 11.11 1.53
C ALA A 95 -21.00 12.33 0.61
N ALA A 96 -20.34 12.38 -0.55
CA ALA A 96 -20.52 13.44 -1.54
C ALA A 96 -21.92 13.37 -2.19
N ASN A 97 -22.41 12.18 -2.52
CA ASN A 97 -23.73 11.98 -3.12
C ASN A 97 -24.90 12.17 -2.14
N ARG A 98 -24.63 12.17 -0.83
CA ARG A 98 -25.62 12.42 0.23
C ARG A 98 -25.77 13.89 0.61
N LYS A 99 -24.90 14.77 0.13
CA LYS A 99 -25.03 16.21 0.38
C LYS A 99 -26.15 16.76 -0.54
N PRO A 100 -27.21 17.36 0.03
CA PRO A 100 -28.22 18.09 -0.75
C PRO A 100 -27.61 19.32 -1.43
#